data_AF-A0A2E1KUW9-F1
#
_entry.id   AF-A0A2E1KUW9-F1
#
_cell.length_a   1.000
_cell.length_b   1.000
_cell.length_c   1.000
_cell.angle_alpha   90.00
_cell.angle_beta   90.00
_cell.angle_gamma   90.00
#
_symmetry.space_group_name_H-M   'P 1'
#
loop_
_entity.id
_entity.type
_entity.pdbx_description
1 polymer ?
#
loop_
_entity_poly.entity_id
_entity_poly.type
_entity_poly.pdbx_seq_one_letter_code
_entity_poly.pdbx_strand_id
1 'polypeptide(L)'
;SDAHFECDELVLTPPLPQVLDLLRDSDCLDLIENRSLLESVVYEPSLACLLVLDKPSLVPPPGCLSLRDGIISWIADHDQKWGRKAGEAGGPCLTVHATPEFTKRAWAEEDALVIQEIVAAASQWLGSEVTDWQCHRWKYALAKNPLSMPYYRNAKHCLSIAGDAFQSSRIESAALSGIRVSDAILKS
;
A
#
# COMPACT_ATOMS: atom_id res chain seq x y z
N SER A 1 25.50 10.96 7.70
CA SER A 1 25.83 10.78 9.12
C SER A 1 25.63 9.32 9.44
N ASP A 2 26.69 8.60 9.82
CA ASP A 2 26.60 7.18 10.15
C ASP A 2 26.06 7.04 11.57
N ALA A 3 24.73 7.07 11.69
CA ALA A 3 24.07 6.77 12.94
C ALA A 3 24.13 5.26 13.19
N HIS A 4 24.63 4.87 14.35
CA HIS A 4 24.68 3.47 14.80
C HIS A 4 23.72 3.29 15.99
N PHE A 5 23.01 2.17 16.01
CA PHE A 5 22.05 1.83 17.06
C PHE A 5 22.29 0.38 17.52
N GLU A 6 22.20 0.15 18.83
CA GLU A 6 22.31 -1.18 19.43
C GLU A 6 20.94 -1.60 19.99
N CYS A 7 20.60 -2.88 19.85
CA CYS A 7 19.33 -3.43 20.31
C CYS A 7 19.48 -4.94 20.62
N ASP A 8 18.61 -5.44 21.50
CA ASP A 8 18.56 -6.88 21.84
C ASP A 8 17.74 -7.68 20.81
N GLU A 9 16.80 -7.03 20.12
CA GLU A 9 15.88 -7.63 19.13
C GLU A 9 15.73 -6.72 17.90
N LEU A 10 15.84 -7.32 16.71
CA LEU A 10 15.63 -6.66 15.43
C LEU A 10 14.30 -7.13 14.81
N VAL A 11 13.36 -6.19 14.64
CA VAL A 11 12.08 -6.44 13.96
C VAL A 11 12.02 -5.69 12.65
N LEU A 12 11.90 -6.43 11.54
CA LEU A 12 11.76 -5.88 10.21
C LEU A 12 10.28 -5.91 9.78
N THR A 13 9.72 -4.73 9.51
CA THR A 13 8.35 -4.55 9.02
C THR A 13 8.18 -4.02 7.59
N PRO A 14 9.23 -3.82 6.74
CA PRO A 14 9.02 -3.56 5.32
C PRO A 14 8.35 -4.75 4.58
N PRO A 15 7.81 -4.53 3.37
CA PRO A 15 7.49 -5.59 2.42
C PRO A 15 8.63 -6.60 2.24
N LEU A 16 8.29 -7.89 2.13
CA LEU A 16 9.29 -8.98 2.11
C LEU A 16 10.43 -8.79 1.09
N PRO A 17 10.19 -8.33 -0.16
CA PRO A 17 11.28 -8.07 -1.09
C PRO A 17 12.32 -7.07 -0.54
N GLN A 18 11.87 -6.02 0.14
CA GLN A 18 12.77 -5.02 0.72
C GLN A 18 13.52 -5.56 1.93
N VAL A 19 12.91 -6.44 2.72
CA VAL A 19 13.57 -7.15 3.82
C VAL A 19 14.68 -8.06 3.29
N LEU A 20 14.39 -8.82 2.23
CA LEU A 20 15.35 -9.74 1.63
C LEU A 20 16.51 -9.00 0.95
N ASP A 21 16.23 -7.88 0.28
CA ASP A 21 17.27 -7.02 -0.29
C ASP A 21 18.14 -6.40 0.80
N LEU A 22 17.54 -5.86 1.88
CA LEU A 22 18.28 -5.33 3.02
C LEU A 22 19.23 -6.36 3.65
N LEU A 23 18.74 -7.58 3.89
CA LEU A 23 19.54 -8.65 4.48
C LEU A 23 20.62 -9.13 3.51
N ARG A 24 20.35 -9.15 2.20
CA ARG A 24 21.35 -9.48 1.18
C ARG A 24 22.47 -8.45 1.14
N ASP A 25 22.12 -7.18 1.10
CA ASP A 25 23.09 -6.08 1.02
C ASP A 25 23.90 -5.92 2.33
N SER A 26 23.45 -6.58 3.41
CA SER A 26 24.12 -6.62 4.71
C SER A 26 24.86 -7.95 4.98
N ASP A 27 24.97 -8.84 3.99
CA ASP A 27 25.56 -10.20 4.16
C ASP A 27 24.89 -11.05 5.28
N CYS A 28 23.62 -10.77 5.58
CA CYS A 28 22.83 -11.39 6.65
C CYS A 28 21.70 -12.28 6.12
N LEU A 29 21.66 -12.56 4.81
CA LEU A 29 20.57 -13.32 4.20
C LEU A 29 20.49 -14.78 4.69
N ASP A 30 21.63 -15.35 5.07
CA ASP A 30 21.73 -16.72 5.62
C ASP A 30 21.07 -16.86 7.00
N LEU A 31 20.70 -15.75 7.65
CA LEU A 31 19.89 -15.76 8.87
C LEU A 31 18.44 -16.18 8.60
N ILE A 32 17.99 -16.22 7.34
CA ILE A 32 16.63 -16.63 6.98
C ILE A 32 16.58 -18.12 6.68
N GLU A 33 16.17 -18.90 7.67
CA GLU A 33 15.73 -20.28 7.48
C GLU A 33 14.55 -20.36 6.51
N ASN A 34 14.58 -21.34 5.59
CA ASN A 34 13.54 -21.57 4.59
C ASN A 34 13.23 -20.31 3.73
N ARG A 35 14.28 -19.57 3.34
CA ARG A 35 14.25 -18.36 2.51
C ARG A 35 13.29 -18.42 1.32
N SER A 36 13.21 -19.56 0.63
CA SER A 36 12.33 -19.76 -0.52
C SER A 36 10.85 -19.49 -0.20
N LEU A 37 10.43 -19.70 1.05
CA LEU A 37 9.08 -19.37 1.51
C LEU A 37 8.83 -17.85 1.45
N LEU A 38 9.75 -17.04 1.99
CA LEU A 38 9.61 -15.58 1.98
C LEU A 38 9.72 -15.01 0.57
N GLU A 39 10.60 -15.59 -0.26
CA GLU A 39 10.77 -15.22 -1.68
C GLU A 39 9.57 -15.57 -2.54
N SER A 40 8.75 -16.54 -2.13
CA SER A 40 7.57 -16.95 -2.90
C SER A 40 6.46 -15.90 -2.91
N VAL A 41 6.49 -14.92 -2.00
CA VAL A 41 5.45 -13.88 -1.91
C VAL A 41 5.58 -12.89 -3.05
N VAL A 42 4.54 -12.82 -3.87
CA VAL A 42 4.41 -11.90 -5.01
C VAL A 42 3.54 -10.73 -4.60
N TYR A 43 4.04 -9.53 -4.84
CA TYR A 43 3.29 -8.30 -4.67
C TYR A 43 2.70 -7.83 -6.00
N GLU A 44 1.43 -7.42 -5.96
CA GLU A 44 0.79 -6.68 -7.04
C GLU A 44 0.97 -5.18 -6.80
N PRO A 45 1.50 -4.45 -7.79
CA PRO A 45 1.63 -3.00 -7.67
C PRO A 45 0.27 -2.32 -7.78
N SER A 46 0.17 -1.10 -7.22
CA SER A 46 -1.03 -0.27 -7.33
C SER A 46 -0.68 1.15 -7.77
N LEU A 47 -1.54 1.73 -8.60
CA LEU A 47 -1.50 3.13 -8.99
C LEU A 47 -2.73 3.83 -8.40
N ALA A 48 -2.48 4.89 -7.64
CA ALA A 48 -3.51 5.74 -7.06
C ALA A 48 -3.32 7.18 -7.52
N CYS A 49 -4.41 7.87 -7.83
CA CYS A 49 -4.42 9.28 -8.18
C CYS A 49 -5.27 10.04 -7.16
N LEU A 50 -4.73 11.12 -6.60
CA LEU A 50 -5.48 12.13 -5.88
C LEU A 50 -5.90 13.22 -6.86
N LEU A 51 -7.19 13.52 -6.93
CA LEU A 51 -7.76 14.58 -7.78
C LEU A 51 -8.34 15.66 -6.87
N VAL A 52 -7.90 16.91 -7.05
CA VAL A 52 -8.52 18.07 -6.40
C VAL A 52 -9.52 18.68 -7.37
N LEU A 53 -10.72 18.96 -6.88
CA LEU A 53 -11.85 19.44 -7.68
C LEU A 53 -12.17 20.90 -7.35
N ASP A 54 -12.74 21.62 -8.30
CA ASP A 54 -13.27 22.98 -8.07
C ASP A 54 -14.53 22.96 -7.18
N LYS A 55 -15.35 21.91 -7.31
CA LYS A 55 -16.63 21.72 -6.60
C LYS A 55 -16.76 20.30 -6.05
N PRO A 56 -17.71 20.07 -5.12
CA PRO A 56 -17.96 18.73 -4.61
C PRO A 56 -18.20 17.71 -5.73
N SER A 57 -17.77 16.47 -5.47
CA SER A 57 -17.91 15.39 -6.43
C SER A 57 -19.36 14.94 -6.61
N LEU A 58 -19.60 14.10 -7.62
CA LEU A 58 -20.87 13.40 -7.84
C LEU A 58 -20.84 11.96 -7.30
N VAL A 59 -19.81 11.57 -6.55
CA VAL A 59 -19.73 10.25 -5.93
C VAL A 59 -20.91 10.12 -4.94
N PRO A 60 -21.78 9.11 -5.08
CA PRO A 60 -22.92 8.97 -4.21
C PRO A 60 -22.50 8.54 -2.79
N PRO A 61 -23.32 8.82 -1.77
CA PRO A 61 -23.15 8.23 -0.44
C PRO A 61 -23.01 6.70 -0.52
N PRO A 62 -22.08 6.08 0.23
CA PRO A 62 -21.32 6.65 1.35
C PRO A 62 -20.00 7.34 0.95
N GLY A 63 -19.83 7.79 -0.30
CA GLY A 63 -18.62 8.46 -0.75
C GLY A 63 -17.53 7.50 -1.21
N CYS A 64 -17.88 6.26 -1.56
CA CYS A 64 -16.94 5.33 -2.18
C CYS A 64 -17.64 4.41 -3.19
N LEU A 65 -16.90 4.02 -4.23
CA LEU A 65 -17.37 3.17 -5.30
C LEU A 65 -16.32 2.10 -5.59
N SER A 66 -16.76 0.85 -5.68
CA SER A 66 -15.97 -0.23 -6.28
C SER A 66 -16.47 -0.48 -7.69
N LEU A 67 -15.62 -0.23 -8.67
CA LEU A 67 -15.95 -0.36 -10.10
C LEU A 67 -15.39 -1.69 -10.62
N ARG A 68 -16.10 -2.29 -11.59
CA ARG A 68 -15.72 -3.59 -12.17
C ARG A 68 -15.24 -3.49 -13.61
N ASP A 69 -15.57 -2.40 -14.28
CA ASP A 69 -15.32 -2.21 -15.71
C ASP A 69 -14.40 -1.00 -15.92
N GLY A 70 -13.51 -1.12 -16.91
CA GLY A 70 -12.59 -0.05 -17.30
C GLY A 70 -11.28 -0.05 -16.50
N ILE A 71 -10.69 1.14 -16.36
CA ILE A 71 -9.33 1.32 -15.82
C ILE A 71 -9.30 1.71 -14.35
N ILE A 72 -10.45 2.04 -13.76
CA ILE A 72 -10.59 2.42 -12.36
C ILE A 72 -11.18 1.24 -11.60
N SER A 73 -10.56 0.85 -10.50
CA SER A 73 -11.05 -0.20 -9.61
C SER A 73 -11.84 0.36 -8.42
N TRP A 74 -11.48 1.55 -7.95
CA TRP A 74 -12.10 2.15 -6.79
C TRP A 74 -11.98 3.67 -6.76
N ILE A 75 -13.00 4.35 -6.23
CA ILE A 75 -13.02 5.79 -6.01
C ILE A 75 -13.46 6.04 -4.57
N ALA A 76 -12.86 7.03 -3.89
CA ALA A 76 -13.39 7.58 -2.66
C ALA A 76 -13.36 9.10 -2.66
N ASP A 77 -14.48 9.67 -2.22
CA ASP A 77 -14.69 11.07 -1.88
C ASP A 77 -14.23 11.31 -0.44
N HIS A 78 -13.26 12.20 -0.30
CA HIS A 78 -12.62 12.54 0.96
C HIS A 78 -13.54 13.37 1.87
N ASP A 79 -14.37 14.23 1.30
CA ASP A 79 -15.28 15.07 2.08
C ASP A 79 -16.34 14.20 2.76
N GLN A 80 -16.89 13.23 2.05
CA GLN A 80 -17.85 12.28 2.61
C GLN A 80 -17.20 11.31 3.61
N LYS A 81 -15.99 10.83 3.31
CA LYS A 81 -15.24 9.91 4.18
C LYS A 81 -14.91 10.52 5.54
N TRP A 82 -14.57 11.82 5.58
CA TRP A 82 -14.14 12.50 6.80
C TRP A 82 -15.15 13.49 7.35
N GLY A 83 -16.31 13.63 6.72
CA GLY A 83 -17.34 14.59 7.13
C GLY A 83 -16.86 16.04 7.02
N ARG A 84 -15.99 16.34 6.05
CA ARG A 84 -15.46 17.68 5.86
C ARG A 84 -16.56 18.62 5.40
N LYS A 85 -16.52 19.85 5.89
CA LYS A 85 -17.43 20.90 5.41
C LYS A 85 -16.84 21.60 4.19
N ALA A 86 -17.72 21.97 3.26
CA ALA A 86 -17.34 22.83 2.14
C ALA A 86 -16.64 24.10 2.65
N GLY A 87 -15.44 24.39 2.12
CA GLY A 87 -14.63 25.56 2.50
C GLY A 87 -13.46 25.28 3.46
N GLU A 88 -13.24 24.03 3.88
CA GLU A 88 -12.00 23.65 4.57
C GLU A 88 -10.79 23.61 3.62
N ALA A 89 -9.58 23.84 4.14
CA ALA A 89 -8.36 23.96 3.34
C ALA A 89 -8.08 22.72 2.47
N GLY A 90 -7.74 22.92 1.19
CA GLY A 90 -7.37 21.84 0.26
C GLY A 90 -8.45 21.46 -0.77
N GLY A 91 -9.66 22.02 -0.69
CA GLY A 91 -10.74 21.78 -1.66
C GLY A 91 -11.33 20.35 -1.62
N PRO A 92 -12.44 20.09 -2.33
CA PRO A 92 -12.98 18.75 -2.49
C PRO A 92 -12.01 17.85 -3.24
N CYS A 93 -11.82 16.61 -2.79
CA CYS A 93 -10.88 15.71 -3.43
C CYS A 93 -11.33 14.24 -3.49
N LEU A 94 -10.85 13.55 -4.53
CA LEU A 94 -11.08 12.14 -4.77
C LEU A 94 -9.76 11.37 -4.75
N THR A 95 -9.74 10.20 -4.11
CA THR A 95 -8.73 9.17 -4.42
C THR A 95 -9.31 8.18 -5.39
N VAL A 96 -8.60 7.95 -6.48
CA VAL A 96 -8.94 6.99 -7.54
C VAL A 96 -7.85 5.93 -7.60
N HIS A 97 -8.19 4.67 -7.39
CA HIS A 97 -7.29 3.54 -7.63
C HIS A 97 -7.55 2.96 -9.01
N ALA A 98 -6.48 2.74 -9.76
CA ALA A 98 -6.55 2.06 -11.05
C ALA A 98 -6.72 0.54 -10.88
N THR A 99 -7.11 -0.14 -11.95
CA THR A 99 -7.07 -1.60 -12.02
C THR A 99 -5.62 -2.10 -12.09
N PRO A 100 -5.34 -3.35 -11.68
CA PRO A 100 -4.01 -3.95 -11.83
C PRO A 100 -3.51 -3.96 -13.28
N GLU A 101 -4.40 -4.18 -14.25
CA GLU A 101 -4.10 -4.22 -15.68
C GLU A 101 -3.64 -2.84 -16.16
N PHE A 102 -4.38 -1.79 -15.83
CA PHE A 102 -4.00 -0.41 -16.16
C PHE A 102 -2.72 0.01 -15.45
N THR A 103 -2.58 -0.33 -14.17
CA THR A 103 -1.37 -0.03 -13.38
C THR A 103 -0.11 -0.58 -14.05
N LYS A 104 -0.16 -1.80 -14.59
CA LYS A 104 0.97 -2.41 -15.30
C LYS A 104 1.29 -1.67 -16.60
N ARG A 105 0.27 -1.29 -17.37
CA ARG A 105 0.45 -0.53 -18.62
C ARG A 105 1.06 0.85 -18.35
N ALA A 106 0.48 1.57 -17.41
CA ALA A 106 0.83 2.94 -17.05
C ALA A 106 2.10 3.06 -16.16
N TRP A 107 2.74 1.94 -15.80
CA TRP A 107 3.78 1.93 -14.76
C TRP A 107 4.96 2.87 -15.07
N ALA A 108 5.40 2.88 -16.33
CA ALA A 108 6.50 3.72 -16.81
C ALA A 108 6.02 4.96 -17.59
N GLU A 109 4.71 5.19 -17.66
CA GLU A 109 4.14 6.34 -18.36
C GLU A 109 4.25 7.61 -17.50
N GLU A 110 4.34 8.76 -18.16
CA GLU A 110 4.36 10.07 -17.49
C GLU A 110 3.02 10.34 -16.81
N ASP A 111 3.06 10.90 -15.59
CA ASP A 111 1.86 11.13 -14.79
C ASP A 111 0.82 12.01 -15.50
N ALA A 112 1.28 12.96 -16.34
CA ALA A 112 0.40 13.82 -17.13
C ALA A 112 -0.44 13.05 -18.18
N LEU A 113 0.05 11.91 -18.68
CA LEU A 113 -0.72 11.04 -19.58
C LEU A 113 -1.66 10.13 -18.79
N VAL A 114 -1.15 9.56 -17.70
CA VAL A 114 -1.92 8.73 -16.78
C VAL A 114 -3.15 9.49 -16.27
N ILE A 115 -2.96 10.74 -15.85
CA ILE A 115 -4.04 11.54 -15.29
C ILE A 115 -5.11 11.88 -16.32
N GLN A 116 -4.74 12.11 -17.59
CA GLN A 116 -5.72 12.36 -18.65
C GLN A 116 -6.67 11.18 -18.83
N GLU A 117 -6.14 9.96 -18.83
CA GLU A 117 -6.97 8.75 -18.93
C GLU A 117 -7.83 8.53 -17.69
N ILE A 118 -7.25 8.71 -16.50
CA ILE A 118 -7.98 8.56 -15.23
C ILE A 118 -9.11 9.59 -15.11
N VAL A 119 -8.86 10.85 -15.45
CA VAL A 119 -9.88 11.92 -15.44
C VAL A 119 -10.99 11.61 -16.44
N ALA A 120 -10.64 11.16 -17.65
CA ALA A 120 -11.63 10.75 -18.65
C ALA A 120 -12.52 9.60 -18.14
N ALA A 121 -11.92 8.57 -17.53
CA ALA A 121 -12.62 7.43 -16.97
C ALA A 121 -13.46 7.79 -15.72
N ALA A 122 -13.04 8.78 -14.94
CA ALA A 122 -13.74 9.25 -13.74
C ALA A 122 -14.79 10.33 -14.03
N SER A 123 -14.87 10.86 -15.26
CA SER A 123 -15.63 12.06 -15.64
C SER A 123 -17.04 12.16 -15.05
N GLN A 124 -17.82 11.07 -15.10
CA GLN A 124 -19.19 11.03 -14.55
C GLN A 124 -19.29 11.25 -13.03
N TRP A 125 -18.19 11.07 -12.30
CA TRP A 125 -18.11 11.19 -10.84
C TRP A 125 -17.47 12.51 -10.36
N LEU A 126 -16.81 13.26 -11.24
CA LEU A 126 -16.03 14.44 -10.83
C LEU A 126 -16.91 15.61 -10.41
N GLY A 127 -18.03 15.86 -11.11
CA GLY A 127 -18.92 16.99 -10.85
C GLY A 127 -18.36 18.39 -11.20
N SER A 128 -17.05 18.50 -11.43
CA SER A 128 -16.36 19.71 -11.85
C SER A 128 -14.99 19.38 -12.43
N GLU A 129 -14.28 20.42 -12.88
CA GLU A 129 -12.91 20.33 -13.36
C GLU A 129 -11.94 19.90 -12.25
N VAL A 130 -10.89 19.16 -12.66
CA VAL A 130 -9.76 18.84 -11.79
C VAL A 130 -8.78 20.02 -11.80
N THR A 131 -8.55 20.62 -10.63
CA THR A 131 -7.71 21.81 -10.47
C THR A 131 -6.26 21.47 -10.12
N ASP A 132 -6.03 20.32 -9.49
CA ASP A 132 -4.70 19.79 -9.18
C ASP A 132 -4.75 18.26 -9.04
N TRP A 133 -3.61 17.60 -9.16
CA TRP A 133 -3.54 16.14 -9.08
C TRP A 133 -2.18 15.63 -8.61
N GLN A 134 -2.19 14.43 -8.04
CA GLN A 134 -0.97 13.67 -7.74
C GLN A 134 -1.17 12.20 -8.05
N CYS A 135 -0.17 11.57 -8.67
CA CYS A 135 -0.13 10.13 -8.89
C CYS A 135 0.87 9.48 -7.94
N HIS A 136 0.53 8.32 -7.39
CA HIS A 136 1.43 7.53 -6.58
C HIS A 136 1.44 6.07 -7.04
N ARG A 137 2.65 5.53 -7.23
CA ARG A 137 2.92 4.14 -7.64
C ARG A 137 3.46 3.35 -6.46
N TRP A 138 2.62 2.47 -5.92
CA TRP A 138 2.98 1.56 -4.84
C TRP A 138 3.51 0.26 -5.43
N LYS A 139 4.83 0.07 -5.45
CA LYS A 139 5.46 -1.15 -6.01
C LYS A 139 5.07 -2.42 -5.25
N TYR A 140 4.88 -2.30 -3.94
CA TYR A 140 4.56 -3.40 -3.03
C TYR A 140 3.22 -3.14 -2.32
N ALA A 141 2.13 -2.99 -3.10
CA ALA A 141 0.82 -2.60 -2.56
C ALA A 141 0.04 -3.75 -1.91
N LEU A 142 0.03 -4.93 -2.56
CA LEU A 142 -0.79 -6.06 -2.11
C LEU A 142 -0.03 -7.38 -2.30
N ALA A 143 0.20 -8.12 -1.22
CA ALA A 143 0.70 -9.50 -1.32
C ALA A 143 -0.41 -10.41 -1.87
N LYS A 144 -0.21 -10.98 -3.08
CA LYS A 144 -1.21 -11.80 -3.78
C LYS A 144 -1.36 -13.19 -3.19
N ASN A 145 -0.30 -13.69 -2.58
CA ASN A 145 -0.21 -15.00 -1.95
C ASN A 145 0.43 -14.85 -0.56
N PRO A 146 -0.28 -14.24 0.40
CA PRO A 146 0.22 -14.08 1.76
C PRO A 146 0.49 -15.47 2.38
N LEU A 147 1.51 -15.54 3.24
CA LEU A 147 1.94 -16.76 3.89
C LEU A 147 0.90 -17.23 4.92
N SER A 148 0.74 -18.54 5.07
CA SER A 148 -0.15 -19.12 6.08
C SER A 148 0.47 -19.20 7.48
N MET A 149 1.25 -18.19 7.87
CA MET A 149 1.90 -18.07 9.18
C MET A 149 1.79 -16.63 9.69
N PRO A 150 1.84 -16.39 11.02
CA PRO A 150 1.58 -15.07 11.60
C PRO A 150 2.74 -14.08 11.45
N TYR A 151 3.98 -14.56 11.41
CA TYR A 151 5.23 -13.80 11.29
C TYR A 151 6.38 -14.78 11.08
N TYR A 152 7.55 -14.29 10.71
CA TYR A 152 8.80 -15.05 10.72
C TYR A 152 9.65 -14.68 11.94
N ARG A 153 10.27 -15.66 12.62
CA ARG A 153 11.21 -15.42 13.74
C ARG A 153 12.37 -16.40 13.70
N ASN A 154 13.57 -15.86 13.74
CA ASN A 154 14.80 -16.59 14.05
C ASN A 154 15.25 -16.19 15.47
N ALA A 155 14.84 -16.96 16.47
CA ALA A 155 15.13 -16.67 17.87
C ALA A 155 16.62 -16.77 18.22
N LYS A 156 17.41 -17.57 17.47
CA LYS A 156 18.85 -17.70 17.69
C LYS A 156 19.59 -16.38 17.41
N HIS A 157 19.05 -15.57 16.51
CA HIS A 157 19.66 -14.32 16.05
C HIS A 157 18.82 -13.08 16.41
N CYS A 158 17.82 -13.23 17.31
CA CYS A 158 16.92 -12.15 17.72
C CYS A 158 16.34 -11.35 16.54
N LEU A 159 16.00 -12.04 15.45
CA LEU A 159 15.49 -11.45 14.21
C LEU A 159 14.05 -11.89 13.98
N SER A 160 13.15 -10.92 13.77
CA SER A 160 11.76 -11.20 13.41
C SER A 160 11.33 -10.36 12.21
N ILE A 161 10.41 -10.90 11.40
CA ILE A 161 9.80 -10.20 10.26
C ILE A 161 8.29 -10.27 10.42
N ALA A 162 7.64 -9.11 10.35
CA ALA A 162 6.19 -8.96 10.45
C ALA A 162 5.66 -8.09 9.32
N GLY A 163 4.37 -8.21 9.01
CA GLY A 163 3.75 -7.38 7.99
C GLY A 163 2.50 -8.00 7.38
N ASP A 164 1.97 -7.35 6.35
CA ASP A 164 0.77 -7.77 5.64
C ASP A 164 0.99 -8.97 4.71
N ALA A 165 2.24 -9.38 4.47
CA ALA A 165 2.54 -10.63 3.77
C ALA A 165 2.21 -11.88 4.61
N PHE A 166 1.88 -11.71 5.90
CA PHE A 166 1.57 -12.80 6.82
C PHE A 166 0.06 -12.90 7.06
N GLN A 167 -0.48 -14.12 6.96
CA GLN A 167 -1.90 -14.52 7.06
C GLN A 167 -2.82 -13.98 5.95
N SER A 168 -2.82 -12.67 5.71
CA SER A 168 -3.64 -12.01 4.69
C SER A 168 -3.07 -10.64 4.33
N SER A 169 -3.25 -10.15 3.10
CA SER A 169 -2.79 -8.80 2.72
C SER A 169 -3.83 -7.74 3.08
N ARG A 170 -3.98 -7.50 4.39
CA ARG A 170 -4.88 -6.50 4.98
C ARG A 170 -4.23 -5.79 6.15
N ILE A 171 -4.73 -4.60 6.46
CA ILE A 171 -4.30 -3.78 7.61
C ILE A 171 -4.40 -4.57 8.93
N GLU A 172 -5.50 -5.30 9.13
CA GLU A 172 -5.69 -6.14 10.32
C GLU A 172 -4.59 -7.19 10.47
N SER A 173 -4.21 -7.83 9.36
CA SER A 173 -3.15 -8.84 9.34
C SER A 173 -1.79 -8.26 9.70
N ALA A 174 -1.47 -7.08 9.15
CA ALA A 174 -0.22 -6.40 9.48
C ALA A 174 -0.15 -6.06 10.98
N ALA A 175 -1.25 -5.54 11.54
CA ALA A 175 -1.33 -5.23 12.97
C ALA A 175 -1.20 -6.50 13.83
N LEU A 176 -1.94 -7.56 13.50
CA LEU A 176 -1.86 -8.84 14.20
C LEU A 176 -0.46 -9.46 14.10
N SER A 177 0.18 -9.40 12.94
CA SER A 177 1.55 -9.89 12.74
C SER A 177 2.54 -9.20 13.69
N GLY A 178 2.47 -7.87 13.80
CA GLY A 178 3.29 -7.09 14.72
C GLY A 178 3.03 -7.43 16.19
N ILE A 179 1.76 -7.51 16.60
CA ILE A 179 1.39 -7.91 17.98
C ILE A 179 1.94 -9.30 18.31
N ARG A 180 1.85 -10.23 17.36
CA ARG A 180 2.30 -11.62 17.54
C ARG A 180 3.82 -11.73 17.64
N VAL A 181 4.58 -10.90 16.92
CA VAL A 181 6.04 -10.79 17.13
C VAL A 181 6.34 -10.25 18.52
N SER A 182 5.66 -9.18 18.95
CA SER A 182 5.84 -8.63 20.30
C SER A 182 5.58 -9.68 21.38
N ASP A 183 4.49 -10.44 21.28
CA ASP A 183 4.16 -11.53 22.22
C ASP A 183 5.24 -12.63 22.23
N ALA A 184 5.90 -12.89 21.11
CA ALA A 184 6.94 -13.90 20.99
C ALA A 184 8.25 -13.45 21.65
N ILE A 185 8.60 -12.17 21.47
CA ILE A 185 9.77 -11.54 22.10
C ILE A 185 9.61 -11.51 23.63
N LEU A 186 8.43 -11.12 24.13
CA LEU A 186 8.18 -11.02 25.57
C LEU A 186 8.14 -12.38 26.29
N LYS A 187 8.11 -13.50 25.57
CA LYS A 187 8.04 -14.86 26.12
C LYS A 187 9.36 -15.64 25.98
N SER A 188 10.31 -15.16 25.19
CA SER A 188 11.66 -15.74 25.09
C SER A 188 12.55 -15.33 26.24
#